data_AF-A0A1V2UKE1-F1
#
_entry.id   AF-A0A1V2UKE1-F1
#
_cell.length_a   1.000
_cell.length_b   1.000
_cell.length_c   1.000
_cell.angle_alpha   90.00
_cell.angle_beta   90.00
_cell.angle_gamma   90.00
#
_symmetry.space_group_name_H-M   'P 1'
#
loop_
_entity.id
_entity.type
_entity.pdbx_description
1 polymer ?
#
loop_
_entity_poly.entity_id
_entity_poly.type
_entity_poly.pdbx_seq_one_letter_code
_entity_poly.pdbx_strand_id
1 'polypeptide(L)'
;MKEKQIENVLQLYGKQQIFKIEDFLISEIDKNNIQDTIDFVVSDDTSKNSNFKDELYEGDEYEGIFLEGNQYLLASSEGEVTIIDMISEDHGVSVKDTRVKFTEESFIILITNKEETLDWIKKYRADK
;
A
#
# COMPACT_ATOMS: atom_id res chain seq x y z
N MET A 1 15.19 14.49 -9.01
CA MET A 1 13.84 14.36 -9.63
C MET A 1 12.98 13.37 -8.86
N LYS A 2 13.43 12.12 -8.71
CA LYS A 2 12.73 11.08 -7.93
C LYS A 2 12.42 11.48 -6.48
N GLU A 3 13.40 11.97 -5.73
CA GLU A 3 13.19 12.42 -4.34
C GLU A 3 12.09 13.48 -4.20
N LYS A 4 12.00 14.42 -5.15
CA LYS A 4 10.98 15.47 -5.13
C LYS A 4 9.58 14.92 -5.43
N GLN A 5 9.48 13.88 -6.26
CA GLN A 5 8.20 13.20 -6.51
C GLN A 5 7.72 12.43 -5.28
N ILE A 6 8.63 11.68 -4.64
CA ILE A 6 8.35 10.98 -3.39
C ILE A 6 7.93 11.97 -2.30
N GLU A 7 8.66 13.07 -2.14
CA GLU A 7 8.34 14.12 -1.18
C GLU A 7 6.95 14.71 -1.45
N ASN A 8 6.64 15.07 -2.70
CA ASN A 8 5.33 15.61 -3.08
C ASN A 8 4.19 14.66 -2.74
N VAL A 9 4.40 13.34 -2.88
CA VAL A 9 3.41 12.32 -2.51
C VAL A 9 3.30 12.23 -0.99
N LEU A 10 4.41 12.00 -0.28
CA LEU A 10 4.40 11.72 1.16
C LEU A 10 3.96 12.91 2.02
N GLN A 11 4.15 14.15 1.54
CA GLN A 11 3.68 15.36 2.24
C GLN A 11 2.15 15.48 2.33
N LEU A 12 1.41 14.72 1.52
CA LEU A 12 -0.06 14.68 1.58
C LEU A 12 -0.60 13.88 2.77
N TYR A 13 0.27 13.10 3.44
CA TYR A 13 -0.12 12.16 4.47
C TYR A 13 0.27 12.61 5.87
N GLY A 14 -0.55 12.25 6.86
CA GLY A 14 -0.25 12.46 8.27
C GLY A 14 0.86 11.55 8.79
N LYS A 15 1.47 11.90 9.94
CA LYS A 15 2.58 11.15 10.54
C LYS A 15 2.29 9.65 10.70
N GLN A 16 1.10 9.30 11.22
CA GLN A 16 0.70 7.90 11.40
C GLN A 16 0.57 7.15 10.07
N GLN A 17 -0.01 7.79 9.05
CA GLN A 17 -0.14 7.20 7.72
C GLN A 17 1.23 6.98 7.07
N ILE A 18 2.16 7.93 7.21
CA ILE A 18 3.55 7.79 6.74
C ILE A 18 4.22 6.58 7.39
N PHE A 19 3.99 6.34 8.68
CA PHE A 19 4.57 5.17 9.36
C PHE A 19 3.95 3.85 8.90
N LYS A 20 2.65 3.83 8.56
CA LYS A 20 2.03 2.65 7.96
C LYS A 20 2.51 2.37 6.55
N ILE A 21 2.74 3.42 5.76
CA ILE A 21 3.38 3.31 4.44
C ILE A 21 4.76 2.65 4.60
N GLU A 22 5.57 3.11 5.55
CA GLU A 22 6.88 2.52 5.84
C GLU A 22 6.78 1.05 6.25
N ASP A 23 5.91 0.74 7.22
CA ASP A 23 5.73 -0.62 7.71
C ASP A 23 5.30 -1.56 6.58
N PHE A 24 4.32 -1.16 5.75
CA PHE A 24 3.88 -1.91 4.57
C PHE A 24 5.02 -2.14 3.56
N LEU A 25 5.78 -1.09 3.24
CA LEU A 25 6.91 -1.20 2.31
C LEU A 25 7.99 -2.16 2.83
N ILE A 26 8.17 -2.24 4.15
CA ILE A 26 9.14 -3.14 4.77
C ILE A 26 8.61 -4.58 4.81
N SER A 27 7.34 -4.77 5.18
CA SER A 27 6.77 -6.10 5.44
C SER A 27 6.33 -6.81 4.16
N GLU A 28 5.68 -6.10 3.24
CA GLU A 28 4.99 -6.73 2.10
C GLU A 28 5.69 -6.52 0.76
N ILE A 29 6.41 -5.40 0.57
CA ILE A 29 7.05 -5.14 -0.73
C ILE A 29 8.49 -5.64 -0.74
N ASP A 30 8.85 -6.47 -1.71
CA ASP A 30 10.22 -6.91 -1.96
C ASP A 30 10.61 -6.75 -3.44
N LYS A 31 11.88 -7.03 -3.78
CA LYS A 31 12.36 -6.81 -5.15
C LYS A 31 11.75 -7.76 -6.17
N ASN A 32 11.20 -8.87 -5.73
CA ASN A 32 10.65 -9.92 -6.58
C ASN A 32 9.16 -9.72 -6.83
N ASN A 33 8.41 -9.07 -5.92
CA ASN A 33 6.97 -8.88 -6.06
C ASN A 33 6.53 -7.51 -6.56
N ILE A 34 7.42 -6.50 -6.66
CA ILE A 34 7.05 -5.15 -7.14
C ILE A 34 6.23 -5.17 -8.44
N GLN A 35 6.65 -5.97 -9.44
CA GLN A 35 5.94 -6.00 -10.71
C GLN A 35 4.56 -6.64 -10.57
N ASP A 36 4.45 -7.71 -9.79
CA ASP A 36 3.18 -8.38 -9.52
C ASP A 36 2.22 -7.45 -8.77
N THR A 37 2.71 -6.71 -7.77
CA THR A 37 1.93 -5.69 -7.06
C THR A 37 1.46 -4.57 -8.01
N ILE A 38 2.31 -4.12 -8.94
CA ILE A 38 1.92 -3.09 -9.93
C ILE A 38 0.87 -3.63 -10.89
N ASP A 39 1.11 -4.81 -11.46
CA ASP A 39 0.20 -5.47 -12.41
C ASP A 39 -1.16 -5.71 -11.77
N PHE A 40 -1.17 -6.08 -10.48
CA PHE A 40 -2.37 -6.16 -9.68
C PHE A 40 -3.09 -4.81 -9.59
N VAL A 41 -2.39 -3.76 -9.15
CA VAL A 41 -2.97 -2.44 -8.92
C VAL A 41 -3.65 -1.91 -10.18
N VAL A 42 -2.99 -2.01 -11.33
CA VAL A 42 -3.45 -1.45 -12.63
C VAL A 42 -4.46 -2.33 -13.36
N SER A 43 -4.71 -3.55 -12.90
CA SER A 43 -5.67 -4.46 -13.54
C SER A 43 -7.11 -4.06 -13.25
N ASP A 44 -7.99 -4.22 -14.24
CA ASP A 44 -9.43 -4.11 -14.02
C ASP A 44 -9.96 -5.33 -13.24
N ASP A 45 -11.18 -5.20 -12.68
CA ASP A 45 -11.79 -6.25 -11.85
C ASP A 45 -11.96 -7.59 -12.58
N THR A 46 -12.07 -7.58 -13.91
CA THR A 46 -12.23 -8.79 -14.71
C THR A 46 -10.88 -9.51 -14.85
N SER A 47 -9.81 -8.76 -15.14
CA SER A 47 -8.43 -9.25 -15.19
C SER A 47 -7.94 -9.73 -13.83
N LYS A 48 -8.29 -9.01 -12.76
CA LYS A 48 -8.00 -9.36 -11.37
C LYS A 48 -8.55 -10.74 -11.00
N ASN A 49 -9.83 -11.00 -11.29
CA ASN A 49 -10.48 -12.29 -11.04
C ASN A 49 -9.93 -13.47 -11.86
N SER A 50 -9.30 -13.21 -13.00
CA SER A 50 -8.72 -14.25 -13.86
C SER A 50 -7.27 -14.56 -13.52
N ASN A 51 -6.47 -13.55 -13.19
CA ASN A 51 -5.01 -13.68 -13.09
C ASN A 51 -4.52 -13.88 -11.65
N PHE A 52 -5.28 -13.43 -10.66
CA PHE A 52 -4.86 -13.39 -9.25
C PHE A 52 -5.86 -14.13 -8.36
N LYS A 53 -6.62 -15.08 -8.95
CA LYS A 53 -7.73 -15.75 -8.28
C LYS A 53 -7.34 -16.46 -6.98
N ASP A 54 -6.12 -17.02 -6.94
CA ASP A 54 -5.61 -17.74 -5.77
C ASP A 54 -5.17 -16.79 -4.62
N GLU A 55 -5.10 -15.48 -4.90
CA GLU A 55 -4.68 -14.41 -3.98
C GLU A 55 -5.86 -13.52 -3.54
N LEU A 56 -7.09 -13.87 -3.97
CA LEU A 56 -8.31 -13.17 -3.61
C LEU A 56 -8.78 -13.53 -2.20
N TYR A 57 -9.12 -12.50 -1.42
CA TYR A 57 -9.86 -12.69 -0.17
C TYR A 57 -11.33 -13.00 -0.46
N GLU A 58 -11.83 -14.16 -0.02
CA GLU A 58 -13.23 -14.60 -0.24
C GLU A 58 -14.19 -14.28 0.93
N GLY A 59 -13.78 -13.47 1.92
CA GLY A 59 -14.60 -13.14 3.08
C GLY A 59 -15.46 -11.88 2.91
N ASP A 60 -16.48 -11.75 3.75
CA ASP A 60 -17.50 -10.69 3.66
C ASP A 60 -17.03 -9.28 4.11
N GLU A 61 -15.87 -9.18 4.77
CA GLU A 61 -15.44 -7.94 5.44
C GLU A 61 -14.69 -6.94 4.55
N TYR A 62 -14.19 -7.40 3.41
CA TYR A 62 -13.15 -6.69 2.67
C TYR A 62 -13.41 -6.79 1.16
N GLU A 63 -14.26 -5.91 0.65
CA GLU A 63 -14.59 -5.82 -0.78
C GLU A 63 -13.36 -5.33 -1.58
N GLY A 64 -12.95 -6.08 -2.62
CA GLY A 64 -11.89 -5.68 -3.57
C GLY A 64 -10.44 -5.95 -3.16
N ILE A 65 -10.20 -6.92 -2.26
CA ILE A 65 -8.89 -7.13 -1.60
C ILE A 65 -8.10 -8.31 -2.15
N PHE A 66 -6.82 -8.06 -2.41
CA PHE A 66 -5.81 -9.05 -2.73
C PHE A 66 -4.80 -9.19 -1.57
N LEU A 67 -4.57 -10.43 -1.19
CA LEU A 67 -3.74 -10.88 -0.09
C LEU A 67 -2.30 -11.04 -0.57
N GLU A 68 -1.51 -10.00 -0.41
CA GLU A 68 -0.07 -10.18 -0.29
C GLU A 68 0.35 -9.61 1.06
N GLY A 69 0.15 -10.41 2.12
CA GLY A 69 0.77 -10.08 3.39
C GLY A 69 0.29 -10.81 4.62
N ASN A 70 1.18 -10.87 5.62
CA ASN A 70 0.87 -11.41 6.93
C ASN A 70 0.14 -10.38 7.80
N GLN A 71 0.35 -9.08 7.56
CA GLN A 71 -0.18 -7.99 8.39
C GLN A 71 -1.06 -7.01 7.60
N TYR A 72 -0.71 -6.74 6.35
CA TYR A 72 -1.41 -5.78 5.52
C TYR A 72 -2.15 -6.45 4.35
N LEU A 73 -3.27 -5.85 3.98
CA LEU A 73 -4.04 -6.16 2.79
C LEU A 73 -3.91 -5.02 1.77
N LEU A 74 -3.96 -5.35 0.48
CA LEU A 74 -3.96 -4.37 -0.61
C LEU A 74 -5.27 -4.45 -1.40
N ALA A 75 -6.01 -3.34 -1.41
CA ALA A 75 -7.21 -3.18 -2.22
C ALA A 75 -6.93 -2.22 -3.38
N SER A 76 -7.47 -2.50 -4.56
CA SER A 76 -7.43 -1.57 -5.70
C SER A 76 -8.77 -1.60 -6.43
N SER A 77 -9.40 -0.42 -6.56
CA SER A 77 -10.67 -0.24 -7.29
C SER A 77 -10.76 1.20 -7.82
N GLU A 78 -11.29 1.37 -9.04
CA GLU A 78 -11.57 2.69 -9.63
C GLU A 78 -10.38 3.68 -9.63
N GLY A 79 -9.14 3.20 -9.73
CA GLY A 79 -7.93 4.05 -9.70
C GLY A 79 -7.50 4.51 -8.30
N GLU A 80 -8.15 4.00 -7.25
CA GLU A 80 -7.75 4.15 -5.85
C GLU A 80 -7.12 2.86 -5.34
N VAL A 81 -6.01 3.01 -4.60
CA VAL A 81 -5.33 1.92 -3.91
C VAL A 81 -5.47 2.13 -2.42
N THR A 82 -5.79 1.09 -1.66
CA THR A 82 -5.88 1.14 -0.19
C THR A 82 -5.01 0.05 0.42
N ILE A 83 -4.08 0.44 1.30
CA ILE A 83 -3.45 -0.52 2.21
C ILE A 83 -4.26 -0.58 3.51
N ILE A 84 -4.45 -1.77 4.05
CA ILE A 84 -5.27 -2.01 5.24
C ILE A 84 -4.47 -2.84 6.24
N ASP A 85 -4.20 -2.29 7.41
CA ASP A 85 -3.59 -3.03 8.53
C ASP A 85 -4.65 -3.92 9.20
N MET A 86 -4.84 -5.13 8.65
CA MET A 86 -5.91 -6.04 9.08
C MET A 86 -5.71 -6.54 10.50
N ILE A 87 -4.46 -6.72 10.95
CA ILE A 87 -4.17 -7.14 12.32
C ILE A 87 -4.63 -6.08 13.33
N SER A 88 -4.34 -4.80 13.05
CA SER A 88 -4.80 -3.71 13.92
C SER A 88 -6.33 -3.58 13.91
N GLU A 89 -6.99 -3.78 12.76
CA GLU A 89 -8.46 -3.76 12.68
C GLU A 89 -9.09 -4.89 13.51
N ASP A 90 -8.55 -6.12 13.40
CA ASP A 90 -9.01 -7.28 14.19
C ASP A 90 -8.85 -7.06 15.70
N HIS A 91 -7.84 -6.28 16.11
CA HIS A 91 -7.63 -5.87 17.50
C HIS A 91 -8.44 -4.62 17.93
N GLY A 92 -9.37 -4.14 17.09
CA GLY A 92 -10.31 -3.07 17.43
C GLY A 92 -9.79 -1.64 17.23
N VAL A 93 -8.71 -1.46 16.48
CA VAL A 93 -8.25 -0.12 16.07
C VAL A 93 -9.19 0.43 15.00
N SER A 94 -9.43 1.75 15.02
CA SER A 94 -10.36 2.40 14.10
C SER A 94 -9.87 2.35 12.65
N VAL A 95 -10.77 2.06 11.73
CA VAL A 95 -10.56 2.06 10.26
C VAL A 95 -9.80 3.30 9.74
N LYS A 96 -10.10 4.47 10.30
CA LYS A 96 -9.44 5.74 9.91
C LYS A 96 -7.94 5.76 10.22
N ASP A 97 -7.53 4.96 11.19
CA ASP A 97 -6.15 4.89 11.69
C ASP A 97 -5.43 3.67 11.11
N THR A 98 -6.15 2.68 10.55
CA THR A 98 -5.59 1.44 10.00
C THR A 98 -5.47 1.41 8.48
N ARG A 99 -6.24 2.25 7.77
CA ARG A 99 -6.25 2.29 6.31
C ARG A 99 -5.55 3.54 5.76
N VAL A 100 -4.77 3.37 4.70
CA VAL A 100 -4.18 4.49 3.95
C VAL A 100 -4.58 4.35 2.48
N LYS A 101 -5.10 5.45 1.91
CA LYS A 101 -5.59 5.52 0.53
C LYS A 101 -4.63 6.30 -0.35
N PHE A 102 -4.45 5.86 -1.58
CA PHE A 102 -3.57 6.44 -2.58
C PHE A 102 -4.29 6.55 -3.91
N THR A 103 -3.84 7.47 -4.76
CA THR A 103 -4.02 7.27 -6.21
C THR A 103 -3.08 6.16 -6.68
N GLU A 104 -3.47 5.42 -7.72
CA GLU A 104 -2.57 4.42 -8.35
C GLU A 104 -1.20 5.00 -8.67
N GLU A 105 -1.13 6.18 -9.30
CA GLU A 105 0.13 6.82 -9.67
C GLU A 105 1.01 7.07 -8.44
N SER A 106 0.42 7.59 -7.37
CA SER A 106 1.17 7.85 -6.12
C SER A 106 1.67 6.56 -5.51
N PHE A 107 0.85 5.52 -5.46
CA PHE A 107 1.24 4.22 -4.91
C PHE A 107 2.40 3.60 -5.71
N ILE A 108 2.28 3.56 -7.04
CA ILE A 108 3.30 3.01 -7.94
C ILE A 108 4.63 3.76 -7.79
N ILE A 109 4.59 5.09 -7.66
CA ILE A 109 5.80 5.91 -7.40
C ILE A 109 6.51 5.45 -6.13
N LEU A 110 5.76 5.22 -5.04
CA LEU A 110 6.34 4.84 -3.75
C LEU A 110 6.96 3.44 -3.81
N ILE A 111 6.24 2.43 -4.31
CA ILE A 111 6.74 1.04 -4.32
C ILE A 111 7.89 0.84 -5.31
N THR A 112 7.86 1.52 -6.46
CA THR A 112 8.93 1.44 -7.48
C THR A 112 10.22 2.10 -7.00
N ASN A 113 10.12 3.06 -6.08
CA ASN A 113 11.26 3.73 -5.47
C ASN A 113 11.31 3.42 -3.97
N LYS A 114 11.09 2.15 -3.60
CA LYS A 114 11.02 1.68 -2.21
C LYS A 114 12.16 2.21 -1.35
N GLU A 115 13.41 2.02 -1.78
CA GLU A 115 14.60 2.38 -0.99
C GLU A 115 14.67 3.90 -0.74
N GLU A 116 14.47 4.72 -1.79
CA GLU A 116 14.45 6.18 -1.65
C GLU A 116 13.26 6.66 -0.81
N THR A 117 12.13 5.96 -0.87
CA THR A 117 10.96 6.23 -0.04
C THR A 117 11.26 5.98 1.43
N LEU A 118 11.84 4.82 1.75
CA LEU A 118 12.26 4.48 3.12
C LEU A 118 13.31 5.45 3.66
N ASP A 119 14.28 5.84 2.83
CA ASP A 119 15.30 6.83 3.21
C ASP A 119 14.69 8.20 3.50
N TRP A 120 13.71 8.64 2.71
CA TRP A 120 12.99 9.89 2.98
C TRP A 120 12.26 9.83 4.32
N ILE A 121 11.53 8.73 4.58
CA ILE A 121 10.77 8.56 5.83
C ILE A 121 11.72 8.51 7.04
N LYS A 122 12.87 7.85 6.90
CA LYS A 122 13.89 7.82 7.95
C LYS A 122 14.43 9.21 8.29
N LYS A 123 14.66 10.07 7.28
CA LYS A 123 15.05 11.47 7.49
C LYS A 123 13.92 12.26 8.16
N TYR A 124 12.68 12.08 7.69
CA TYR A 124 11.49 12.70 8.29
C TYR A 124 11.32 12.37 9.78
N ARG A 125 11.65 11.13 10.18
CA ARG A 125 11.66 10.70 11.60
C ARG A 125 12.78 11.34 12.42
N ALA A 126 13.93 11.60 11.82
CA ALA A 126 15.07 12.21 12.51
C ALA A 126 14.87 13.71 12.77
N ASP A 127 14.12 14.39 11.89
CA ASP A 127 13.90 15.83 11.94
C ASP A 127 12.68 16.26 12.80
N LYS A 128 11.85 15.31 13.29
CA LYS A 128 10.60 15.58 14.05
C LYS A 128 10.41 14.72 15.30
#